data_AF-A0A5B8JBW9-F1
#
_entry.id   AF-A0A5B8JBW9-F1
#
_cell.length_a   1.000
_cell.length_b   1.000
_cell.length_c   1.000
_cell.angle_alpha   90.00
_cell.angle_beta   90.00
_cell.angle_gamma   90.00
#
_symmetry.space_group_name_H-M   'P 1'
#
loop_
_entity.id
_entity.type
_entity.pdbx_description
1 polymer ?
#
loop_
_entity_poly.entity_id
_entity_poly.type
_entity_poly.pdbx_seq_one_letter_code
_entity_poly.pdbx_strand_id
1 'polypeptide(L)' 'MAAEITSAGGGRPILMTLRVSRDSGRTWGPVTVVQATDAHELPPEPLRFPPCRCRLCYNATEAENAR' A
#
# COMPACT_ATOMS: atom_id res chain seq x y z
N MET A 1 0.59 -8.84 -31.44
CA MET A 1 1.54 -8.75 -30.32
C MET A 1 1.51 -10.10 -29.65
N ALA A 2 2.56 -10.91 -29.82
CA ALA A 2 2.65 -12.24 -29.21
C ALA A 2 3.18 -12.09 -27.79
N ALA A 3 2.54 -12.73 -26.82
CA ALA A 3 3.08 -12.88 -25.47
C ALA A 3 3.55 -14.32 -25.33
N GLU A 4 4.87 -14.52 -25.28
CA GLU A 4 5.46 -15.79 -24.86
C GLU A 4 5.57 -15.77 -23.33
N ILE A 5 4.88 -16.69 -22.66
CA ILE A 5 4.98 -16.88 -21.22
C ILE A 5 5.91 -18.07 -20.99
N THR A 6 7.18 -17.81 -20.69
CA THR A 6 8.12 -18.82 -20.17
C THR A 6 7.96 -18.88 -18.65
N SER A 7 7.37 -19.97 -18.16
CA SER A 7 7.30 -20.30 -16.73
C SER A 7 8.67 -20.78 -16.25
N ALA A 8 9.25 -20.07 -15.28
CA ALA A 8 10.42 -20.50 -14.52
C ALA A 8 10.02 -20.71 -13.05
N GLY A 9 10.47 -21.83 -12.48
CA GLY A 9 9.90 -22.46 -11.29
C GLY A 9 10.07 -21.73 -9.94
N GLY A 10 9.30 -22.21 -8.96
CA GLY A 10 9.63 -22.20 -7.53
C GLY A 10 9.40 -20.91 -6.74
N GLY A 11 8.95 -19.81 -7.36
CA GLY A 11 8.60 -18.57 -6.66
C GLY A 11 7.10 -18.50 -6.35
N ARG A 12 6.72 -17.95 -5.19
CA ARG A 12 5.31 -17.61 -4.91
C ARG A 12 4.81 -16.67 -6.02
N PRO A 13 3.59 -16.85 -6.54
CA PRO A 13 3.09 -16.01 -7.63
C PRO A 13 3.07 -14.55 -7.18
N ILE A 14 3.67 -13.68 -8.00
CA ILE A 14 3.58 -12.23 -7.82
C ILE A 14 2.14 -11.83 -8.17
N LEU A 15 1.46 -11.21 -7.22
CA LEU A 15 0.09 -10.72 -7.41
C LEU A 15 0.11 -9.31 -7.99
N MET A 16 0.94 -8.43 -7.42
CA MET A 16 1.05 -7.05 -7.86
C MET A 16 2.40 -6.42 -7.50
N THR A 17 2.72 -5.32 -8.18
CA THR A 17 3.84 -4.45 -7.83
C THR A 17 3.31 -3.06 -7.49
N LEU A 18 3.80 -2.51 -6.37
CA LEU A 18 3.38 -1.20 -5.85
C LEU A 18 4.55 -0.22 -5.86
N ARG A 19 4.24 1.06 -6.10
CA ARG A 19 5.14 2.19 -5.87
C ARG A 19 4.33 3.30 -5.21
N VAL A 20 4.94 4.03 -4.28
CA VAL A 20 4.29 5.12 -3.55
C VAL A 20 4.98 6.44 -3.86
N SER A 21 4.19 7.46 -4.18
CA SER A 21 4.63 8.85 -4.24
C SER A 21 4.20 9.58 -2.97
N ARG A 22 5.07 10.46 -2.46
CA ARG A 22 4.79 11.33 -1.31
C ARG A 22 4.69 12.81 -1.68
N ASP A 23 4.77 13.12 -2.97
CA ASP A 23 4.88 14.47 -3.52
C ASP A 23 3.96 14.66 -4.75
N SER A 24 2.75 14.12 -4.65
CA SER A 24 1.70 14.24 -5.68
C SER A 24 2.10 13.69 -7.05
N GLY A 25 2.85 12.59 -7.06
CA GLY A 25 3.24 11.86 -8.26
C GLY A 25 4.51 12.38 -8.93
N ARG A 26 5.20 13.37 -8.34
CA ARG A 26 6.43 13.94 -8.93
C ARG A 26 7.60 12.98 -8.84
N THR A 27 7.76 12.30 -7.71
CA THR A 27 8.73 11.24 -7.50
C THR A 27 8.06 9.98 -6.98
N TRP A 28 8.67 8.85 -7.31
CA TRP A 28 8.15 7.53 -6.98
C TRP A 28 9.23 6.74 -6.29
N GLY A 29 8.89 6.18 -5.12
CA GLY A 29 9.77 5.32 -4.36
C GLY A 29 10.10 3.99 -5.06
N PRO A 30 10.86 3.13 -4.37
CA PRO A 30 11.23 1.82 -4.88
C PRO A 30 10.01 0.92 -5.11
N VAL A 31 10.18 -0.09 -5.96
CA VAL A 31 9.15 -1.10 -6.25
C VAL A 31 9.01 -2.04 -5.05
N THR A 32 7.78 -2.21 -4.57
CA THR A 32 7.40 -3.23 -3.60
C THR A 32 6.69 -4.36 -4.33
N VAL A 33 7.19 -5.59 -4.21
CA VAL A 33 6.59 -6.79 -4.82
C VAL A 33 5.67 -7.44 -3.80
N VAL A 34 4.39 -7.59 -4.16
CA VAL A 34 3.41 -8.30 -3.34
C VAL A 34 3.24 -9.70 -3.92
N GLN A 35 3.59 -10.69 -3.11
CA GLN A 35 3.45 -12.11 -3.44
C GLN A 35 2.24 -12.68 -2.73
N ALA A 36 1.68 -13.76 -3.28
CA ALA A 36 0.61 -14.49 -2.61
C ALA A 36 1.15 -15.16 -1.33
N THR A 37 0.99 -14.51 -0.17
CA THR A 37 1.23 -15.12 1.13
C THR A 37 -0.03 -15.75 1.68
N ASP A 38 0.11 -16.81 2.49
CA ASP A 38 -0.98 -17.31 3.32
C ASP A 38 -1.44 -16.17 4.24
N ALA A 39 -2.76 -16.05 4.40
CA ALA A 39 -3.51 -14.89 4.91
C ALA A 39 -2.72 -13.94 5.82
N HIS A 40 -2.46 -12.72 5.35
CA HIS A 40 -2.01 -11.64 6.23
C HIS A 40 -3.19 -11.26 7.12
N GLU A 41 -3.05 -11.39 8.44
CA GLU A 41 -4.03 -10.87 9.39
C GLU A 41 -4.17 -9.38 9.10
N LEU A 42 -5.36 -8.96 8.66
CA LEU A 42 -5.65 -7.55 8.53
C LEU A 42 -5.46 -6.92 9.92
N PRO A 43 -4.83 -5.74 10.02
CA PRO A 43 -4.81 -5.03 11.28
C PRO A 43 -6.26 -4.83 11.75
N PRO A 44 -6.53 -4.88 13.07
CA PRO A 44 -7.89 -4.84 13.62
C PRO A 44 -8.68 -3.59 13.22
N GLU A 45 -7.98 -2.53 12.80
CA GLU A 45 -8.55 -1.31 12.23
C GLU A 45 -7.92 -1.01 10.86
N PRO A 46 -8.36 -1.68 9.77
CA PRO A 46 -7.74 -1.55 8.45
C PRO A 46 -7.90 -0.14 7.83
N LEU A 47 -8.74 0.70 8.43
CA LEU A 47 -8.99 2.07 8.03
C LEU A 47 -8.14 3.10 8.79
N ARG A 48 -7.34 2.68 9.78
CA ARG A 48 -6.65 3.59 10.69
C ARG A 48 -5.14 3.64 10.50
N PHE A 49 -4.63 3.41 9.29
CA PHE A 49 -3.18 3.47 9.07
C PHE A 49 -2.71 4.03 7.72
N PRO A 50 -1.67 4.89 7.74
CA PRO A 50 -1.29 5.76 8.86
C PRO A 50 -2.29 6.93 8.96
N PRO A 51 -2.66 7.40 10.17
CA PRO A 51 -3.41 8.64 10.27
C PRO A 51 -2.57 9.75 9.64
N CYS A 52 -3.14 10.45 8.68
CA CYS A 52 -2.48 11.57 8.03
C CYS A 52 -2.13 12.61 9.12
N ARG A 53 -0.84 12.90 9.29
CA ARG A 53 -0.34 13.89 10.26
C ARG A 53 -0.22 15.29 9.67
N CYS A 54 -0.86 15.56 8.53
CA CYS A 54 -0.91 16.92 8.01
C CYS A 54 -1.77 17.80 8.94
N ARG A 55 -1.53 19.11 8.94
CA ARG A 55 -2.26 20.04 9.82
C ARG A 55 -3.79 19.94 9.67
N LEU A 56 -4.27 19.69 8.46
CA LEU A 56 -5.71 19.57 8.17
C LEU A 56 -6.33 18.36 8.88
N CYS A 57 -5.69 17.19 8.77
CA CYS A 57 -6.18 15.96 9.37
C CYS A 57 -6.00 15.95 10.90
N TYR A 58 -4.91 16.52 11.41
CA TYR A 58 -4.67 16.64 12.85
C TYR A 58 -5.76 17.48 13.54
N ASN A 59 -6.08 18.65 13.00
CA ASN A 59 -7.12 19.52 13.56
C ASN A 59 -8.52 18.89 13.49
N ALA A 60 -8.82 18.15 12.41
CA ALA A 60 -10.10 17.46 12.27
C ALA A 60 -10.28 16.36 13.33
N THR A 61 -9.21 15.59 13.61
CA THR A 61 -9.26 14.56 14.66
C THR A 61 -9.41 15.14 16.07
N GLU A 62 -8.78 16.28 16.37
CA GLU A 62 -8.97 16.96 17.65
C GLU A 62 -10.41 17.46 17.81
N ALA A 63 -11.02 18.00 16.75
CA ALA A 63 -12.40 18.46 16.76
C ALA A 63 -13.43 17.32 16.92
N GLU A 64 -13.14 16.13 16.38
CA GLU A 64 -14.00 14.95 16.53
C GLU A 64 -13.93 14.37 17.95
N ASN A 65 -12.72 14.28 18.53
CA ASN A 65 -12.52 13.78 19.90
C ASN A 65 -13.05 14.72 21.00
N ALA A 66 -13.27 15.99 20.69
CA ALA A 66 -13.78 17.00 21.62
C ALA A 66 -15.32 17.05 21.70
N ARG A 67 -16.01 16.20 20.94
CA ARG A 67 -17.48 16.05 20.93
C ARG A 67 -17.90 14.84 21.76
#